data_AF-G4ZL01-F1
#
_entry.id   AF-G4ZL01-F1
#
_cell.length_a   1.000
_cell.length_b   1.000
_cell.length_c   1.000
_cell.angle_alpha   90.00
_cell.angle_beta   90.00
_cell.angle_gamma   90.00
#
_symmetry.space_group_name_H-M   'P 1'
#
loop_
_entity.id
_entity.type
_entity.pdbx_description
1 polymer ?
#
loop_
_entity_poly.entity_id
_entity_poly.type
_entity_poly.pdbx_seq_one_letter_code
_entity_poly.pdbx_strand_id
1 'polypeptide(L)'
;MLRHGVLLQIITALLAQADVSSATPASLLTTTDIQRLVHSTVVSQRNLPTTRLLRVHKLSSLDDEERGLPVSGLEAVANSVKSTVSVEKLREWLKRGESTDDVFKLLTLDKAADDLLANLNLNAWINYIKLFNEENPTRKVSLIATLTAKYGDDGLAKLIEAAKKVPSTEDIAKRVQAEQLQSWLADMKTTKEVFALLALDKAADDLLASPLLNTWLSYMKLVNEDSTKKTSLLATLTAHYGADGVSKMIESAKRVPSTATMAKRLENEQIRRWIADEMYPIDVFTLLKLDKSGAQLFTQPQVNTWLKFVDDFGKANPNTEKTLFAVLQKRYDEPTLVQMLIKAKNIPSMESVAVRIQAEQTKFWLGVDVETAKEPARVFELLRIKGKDGVALLSNPLFIAWIKYTDEFNRKYFGTRKTAIPALLKLYKADDLAKMILAGSKNPTTARLAKRMYDELLRSWSVEKLAPELVFASLNLHLTGNKLLESPLFTVWLKYLIAYSDKNPTVNVSLLSQLENNYKGDRLSKLLIAAEDVPSTKRLAKDLISQRLEGWLSSRKDPVEIFYLLGVQGTPKDGVPYLLYQKYNAAFKRLKK
;
A
#
# COMPACT_ATOMS: atom_id res chain seq x y z
N MET A 1 -11.20 24.84 -4.69
CA MET A 1 -11.58 23.75 -3.77
C MET A 1 -12.25 22.52 -4.43
N LEU A 2 -12.28 22.36 -5.76
CA LEU A 2 -12.90 21.18 -6.43
C LEU A 2 -11.92 20.07 -6.89
N ARG A 3 -10.64 20.12 -6.47
CA ARG A 3 -9.58 19.19 -6.95
C ARG A 3 -9.46 17.86 -6.18
N HIS A 4 -10.14 17.70 -5.04
CA HIS A 4 -9.99 16.51 -4.17
C HIS A 4 -11.10 15.45 -4.36
N GLY A 5 -12.28 15.83 -4.83
CA GLY A 5 -13.43 14.90 -4.94
C GLY A 5 -13.34 13.87 -6.06
N VAL A 6 -12.60 14.16 -7.14
CA VAL A 6 -12.53 13.29 -8.34
C VAL A 6 -11.34 12.31 -8.27
N LEU A 7 -10.24 12.70 -7.62
CA LEU A 7 -9.11 11.79 -7.34
C LEU A 7 -9.58 10.62 -6.44
N LEU A 8 -10.46 10.92 -5.47
CA LEU A 8 -11.11 9.94 -4.60
C LEU A 8 -12.03 8.98 -5.39
N GLN A 9 -12.53 9.40 -6.56
CA GLN A 9 -13.39 8.59 -7.43
C GLN A 9 -12.61 7.62 -8.34
N ILE A 10 -11.40 7.99 -8.77
CA ILE A 10 -10.48 7.07 -9.46
C ILE A 10 -9.98 6.02 -8.46
N ILE A 11 -9.67 6.46 -7.24
CA ILE A 11 -9.36 5.59 -6.10
C ILE A 11 -10.53 4.63 -5.81
N THR A 12 -11.79 5.06 -5.82
CA THR A 12 -12.94 4.15 -5.55
C THR A 12 -13.22 3.13 -6.65
N ALA A 13 -12.91 3.38 -7.92
CA ALA A 13 -12.96 2.30 -8.93
C ALA A 13 -11.81 1.30 -8.75
N LEU A 14 -10.71 1.72 -8.12
CA LEU A 14 -9.70 0.80 -7.62
C LEU A 14 -10.19 0.07 -6.34
N LEU A 15 -10.95 0.71 -5.45
CA LEU A 15 -11.51 0.10 -4.22
C LEU A 15 -12.66 -0.89 -4.46
N ALA A 16 -13.22 -0.99 -5.68
CA ALA A 16 -14.34 -1.90 -5.99
C ALA A 16 -13.97 -3.41 -6.01
N GLN A 17 -12.88 -3.81 -5.35
CA GLN A 17 -12.59 -5.19 -4.97
C GLN A 17 -12.93 -5.42 -3.49
N ALA A 18 -14.17 -5.15 -3.11
CA ALA A 18 -14.85 -5.75 -1.97
C ALA A 18 -16.36 -5.53 -2.19
N ASP A 19 -17.15 -6.57 -1.94
CA ASP A 19 -18.62 -6.60 -1.95
C ASP A 19 -19.36 -6.69 -3.29
N VAL A 20 -19.54 -7.95 -3.72
CA VAL A 20 -20.86 -8.43 -4.14
C VAL A 20 -21.49 -9.15 -2.95
N SER A 21 -22.25 -8.44 -2.11
CA SER A 21 -23.48 -8.97 -1.49
C SER A 21 -24.25 -7.89 -0.72
N SER A 22 -25.56 -7.86 -0.96
CA SER A 22 -26.64 -7.22 -0.17
C SER A 22 -26.43 -5.79 0.36
N ALA A 23 -27.00 -4.82 -0.36
CA ALA A 23 -27.28 -3.48 0.17
C ALA A 23 -28.65 -3.44 0.86
N THR A 24 -28.68 -2.98 2.12
CA THR A 24 -29.81 -2.24 2.70
C THR A 24 -29.27 -0.89 3.17
N PRO A 25 -29.98 0.23 2.94
CA PRO A 25 -29.42 1.56 3.11
C PRO A 25 -29.53 2.03 4.56
N ALA A 26 -28.41 2.29 5.21
CA ALA A 26 -28.36 3.07 6.45
C ALA A 26 -28.10 4.55 6.09
N SER A 27 -29.07 5.36 6.48
CA SER A 27 -29.17 6.83 6.50
C SER A 27 -27.88 7.65 6.46
N LEU A 28 -27.85 8.60 5.53
CA LEU A 28 -26.92 9.73 5.47
C LEU A 28 -27.16 10.71 6.64
N LEU A 29 -26.12 11.01 7.41
CA LEU A 29 -26.12 12.16 8.33
C LEU A 29 -25.88 13.44 7.52
N THR A 30 -26.75 14.42 7.73
CA THR A 30 -26.76 15.73 7.06
C THR A 30 -25.84 16.74 7.75
N THR A 31 -25.46 17.78 7.00
CA THR A 31 -24.62 18.93 7.36
C THR A 31 -25.24 19.84 8.45
N THR A 32 -25.62 19.28 9.58
CA THR A 32 -26.20 19.98 10.73
C THR A 32 -25.63 19.51 12.07
N ASP A 33 -24.87 18.41 12.12
CA ASP A 33 -24.21 17.93 13.36
C ASP A 33 -22.87 18.62 13.66
N ILE A 34 -22.31 19.38 12.70
CA ILE A 34 -21.03 20.11 12.86
C ILE A 34 -21.23 21.48 13.55
N GLN A 35 -22.46 21.92 13.80
CA GLN A 35 -22.75 23.26 14.37
C GLN A 35 -23.04 23.29 15.88
N ARG A 36 -22.81 22.21 16.64
CA ARG A 36 -23.09 22.19 18.09
C ARG A 36 -21.87 22.23 19.02
N LEU A 37 -20.71 22.71 18.57
CA LEU A 37 -19.56 22.89 19.48
C LEU A 37 -18.80 24.22 19.35
N VAL A 38 -19.49 25.28 18.95
CA VAL A 38 -18.99 26.65 19.08
C VAL A 38 -20.18 27.53 19.45
N HIS A 39 -20.13 28.13 20.65
CA HIS A 39 -20.76 29.37 21.13
C HIS A 39 -21.25 29.27 22.58
N SER A 40 -20.45 29.80 23.50
CA SER A 40 -20.86 30.54 24.71
C SER A 40 -19.60 31.13 25.34
N THR A 41 -19.19 32.33 24.91
CA THR A 41 -19.27 33.63 25.64
C THR A 41 -18.20 33.79 26.74
N VAL A 42 -17.13 34.58 26.56
CA VAL A 42 -16.98 36.06 26.51
C VAL A 42 -16.95 36.74 27.91
N VAL A 43 -15.74 37.25 28.23
CA VAL A 43 -15.37 38.46 29.00
C VAL A 43 -15.43 38.43 30.54
N SER A 44 -14.27 38.61 31.21
CA SER A 44 -13.86 39.94 31.73
C SER A 44 -12.42 39.95 32.29
N GLN A 45 -11.68 41.03 32.00
CA GLN A 45 -10.40 41.36 32.62
C GLN A 45 -10.62 42.32 33.80
N ARG A 46 -9.97 42.03 34.94
CA ARG A 46 -9.02 42.91 35.71
C ARG A 46 -9.14 42.79 37.23
N ASN A 47 -7.93 42.72 37.83
CA ASN A 47 -7.45 43.22 39.13
C ASN A 47 -7.42 42.30 40.38
N LEU A 48 -6.17 41.94 40.72
CA LEU A 48 -5.50 41.84 42.05
C LEU A 48 -5.96 40.71 43.01
N PRO A 49 -5.15 40.24 44.01
CA PRO A 49 -3.79 40.60 44.39
C PRO A 49 -2.81 39.40 44.55
N THR A 50 -1.54 39.73 44.74
CA THR A 50 -0.42 38.83 45.07
C THR A 50 -0.63 38.16 46.43
N THR A 51 -0.62 36.82 46.51
CA THR A 51 -0.15 36.10 47.72
C THR A 51 0.24 34.64 47.45
N ARG A 52 1.52 34.36 47.73
CA ARG A 52 2.19 33.14 48.18
C ARG A 52 1.30 31.95 48.64
N LEU A 53 1.45 30.77 48.01
CA LEU A 53 2.03 29.51 48.55
C LEU A 53 1.50 28.22 47.85
N LEU A 54 2.34 27.17 47.94
CA LEU A 54 2.12 25.73 47.73
C LEU A 54 2.23 25.17 46.29
N ARG A 55 3.47 24.85 45.89
CA ARG A 55 3.78 23.80 44.90
C ARG A 55 3.68 22.42 45.57
N VAL A 56 2.80 21.59 45.04
CA VAL A 56 2.67 20.14 45.23
C VAL A 56 2.43 19.61 43.80
N HIS A 57 3.08 18.59 43.23
CA HIS A 57 3.85 17.45 43.70
C HIS A 57 5.17 17.36 42.89
N LYS A 58 6.30 17.54 43.57
CA LYS A 58 7.61 16.98 43.19
C LYS A 58 7.50 15.48 43.51
N LEU A 59 8.00 14.59 42.64
CA LEU A 59 8.24 13.18 43.02
C LEU A 59 9.24 13.20 44.18
N SER A 60 8.71 13.14 45.39
CA SER A 60 9.41 13.14 46.65
C SER A 60 9.78 11.70 47.00
N SER A 61 11.07 11.36 46.87
CA SER A 61 11.80 10.53 47.85
C SER A 61 13.27 10.39 47.45
N LEU A 62 13.93 11.50 47.14
CA LEU A 62 15.39 11.62 47.12
C LEU A 62 15.66 13.07 47.48
N ASP A 63 15.44 13.44 48.73
CA ASP A 63 16.05 14.65 49.28
C ASP A 63 17.06 14.18 50.34
N ASP A 64 18.26 14.73 50.16
CA ASP A 64 19.24 15.12 51.16
C ASP A 64 20.06 14.04 51.86
N GLU A 65 21.19 13.67 51.26
CA GLU A 65 22.49 13.92 51.91
C GLU A 65 23.51 14.51 50.90
N GLU A 66 24.04 15.67 51.26
CA GLU A 66 25.14 16.37 50.60
C GLU A 66 26.47 15.60 50.79
N ARG A 67 27.26 15.52 49.72
CA ARG A 67 28.75 15.38 49.71
C ARG A 67 29.36 14.15 50.36
N GLY A 68 29.87 13.25 49.50
CA GLY A 68 30.88 12.26 49.88
C GLY A 68 30.57 10.91 49.28
N LEU A 69 31.62 10.21 48.83
CA LEU A 69 31.56 8.79 48.49
C LEU A 69 30.77 8.03 49.57
N PRO A 70 29.86 7.12 49.21
CA PRO A 70 28.81 6.66 50.11
C PRO A 70 29.42 5.98 51.35
N VAL A 71 28.91 6.39 52.50
CA VAL A 71 28.92 5.57 53.71
C VAL A 71 28.10 4.31 53.38
N SER A 72 28.85 3.27 53.01
CA SER A 72 28.52 1.84 52.95
C SER A 72 27.11 1.46 52.43
N GLY A 73 27.00 1.20 51.13
CA GLY A 73 25.83 0.56 50.51
C GLY A 73 25.33 -0.72 51.21
N LEU A 74 26.24 -1.44 51.88
CA LEU A 74 25.94 -2.57 52.76
C LEU A 74 25.02 -2.21 53.94
N GLU A 75 25.14 -1.01 54.53
CA GLU A 75 24.31 -0.54 55.65
C GLU A 75 22.89 -0.22 55.22
N ALA A 76 22.73 0.30 54.01
CA ALA A 76 21.41 0.50 53.44
C ALA A 76 20.70 -0.85 53.26
N VAL A 77 21.35 -1.87 52.72
CA VAL A 77 20.75 -3.21 52.55
C VAL A 77 20.44 -3.85 53.92
N ALA A 78 21.36 -3.76 54.88
CA ALA A 78 21.25 -4.37 56.20
C ALA A 78 20.07 -3.86 57.05
N ASN A 79 19.72 -2.59 56.90
CA ASN A 79 18.66 -1.94 57.69
C ASN A 79 17.23 -2.23 57.19
N SER A 80 17.06 -3.01 56.11
CA SER A 80 15.76 -3.21 55.45
C SER A 80 14.89 -4.34 56.00
N VAL A 81 15.44 -5.27 56.81
CA VAL A 81 14.70 -6.41 57.39
C VAL A 81 15.25 -6.73 58.80
N LYS A 82 14.43 -7.16 59.77
CA LYS A 82 14.95 -7.61 61.09
C LYS A 82 15.70 -8.94 60.97
N SER A 83 16.95 -9.00 61.43
CA SER A 83 17.73 -10.24 61.51
C SER A 83 17.09 -11.23 62.49
N THR A 84 16.97 -12.48 62.10
CA THR A 84 16.50 -13.61 62.94
C THR A 84 17.62 -14.17 63.84
N VAL A 85 18.88 -13.81 63.55
CA VAL A 85 20.08 -14.27 64.25
C VAL A 85 20.64 -13.12 65.08
N SER A 86 20.98 -13.39 66.35
CA SER A 86 21.56 -12.40 67.26
C SER A 86 22.99 -12.05 66.88
N VAL A 87 23.42 -10.82 67.19
CA VAL A 87 24.76 -10.32 66.87
C VAL A 87 25.85 -11.13 67.58
N GLU A 88 25.56 -11.65 68.78
CA GLU A 88 26.47 -12.49 69.56
C GLU A 88 26.83 -13.77 68.78
N LYS A 89 25.84 -14.41 68.16
CA LYS A 89 26.06 -15.62 67.35
C LYS A 89 26.87 -15.33 66.10
N LEU A 90 26.69 -14.18 65.47
CA LEU A 90 27.53 -13.74 64.34
C LEU A 90 28.99 -13.53 64.78
N ARG A 91 29.22 -12.93 65.96
CA ARG A 91 30.56 -12.75 66.52
C ARG A 91 31.22 -14.08 66.92
N GLU A 92 30.44 -15.05 67.40
CA GLU A 92 30.94 -16.41 67.67
C GLU A 92 31.45 -17.09 66.38
N TRP A 93 30.68 -17.02 65.29
CA TRP A 93 31.11 -17.54 63.99
C TRP A 93 32.40 -16.88 63.50
N LEU A 94 32.52 -15.57 63.67
CA LEU A 94 33.73 -14.84 63.31
C LEU A 94 34.95 -15.28 64.12
N LYS A 95 34.80 -15.49 65.44
CA LYS A 95 35.87 -16.02 66.32
C LYS A 95 36.30 -17.43 65.95
N ARG A 96 35.39 -18.26 65.43
CA ARG A 96 35.72 -19.61 64.93
C ARG A 96 36.44 -19.60 63.58
N GLY A 97 36.59 -18.43 62.96
CA GLY A 97 37.24 -18.29 61.65
C GLY A 97 36.37 -18.71 60.46
N GLU A 98 35.04 -18.72 60.63
CA GLU A 98 34.12 -19.07 59.53
C GLU A 98 34.21 -18.03 58.41
N SER A 99 34.34 -18.48 57.16
CA SER A 99 34.32 -17.57 56.01
C SER A 99 32.90 -17.04 55.75
N THR A 100 32.78 -16.00 54.94
CA THR A 100 31.47 -15.50 54.48
C THR A 100 30.69 -16.56 53.70
N ASP A 101 31.37 -17.49 53.02
CA ASP A 101 30.75 -18.61 52.31
C ASP A 101 30.28 -19.72 53.26
N ASP A 102 31.03 -19.98 54.34
CA ASP A 102 30.62 -20.95 55.36
C ASP A 102 29.35 -20.46 56.06
N VAL A 103 29.31 -19.19 56.44
CA VAL A 103 28.10 -18.59 57.04
C VAL A 103 26.92 -18.56 56.07
N PHE A 104 27.15 -18.36 54.76
CA PHE A 104 26.09 -18.46 53.75
C PHE A 104 25.43 -19.85 53.75
N LYS A 105 26.24 -20.93 53.86
CA LYS A 105 25.75 -22.32 53.94
C LYS A 105 25.11 -22.64 55.30
N LEU A 106 25.69 -22.14 56.40
CA LEU A 106 25.12 -22.32 57.75
C LEU A 106 23.74 -21.69 57.87
N LEU A 107 23.51 -20.57 57.19
CA LEU A 107 22.21 -19.90 57.10
C LEU A 107 21.28 -20.53 56.05
N THR A 108 21.71 -21.62 55.40
CA THR A 108 20.99 -22.36 54.36
C THR A 108 20.61 -21.52 53.14
N LEU A 109 21.35 -20.43 52.90
CA LEU A 109 21.10 -19.51 51.77
C LEU A 109 21.50 -20.12 50.42
N ASP A 110 22.40 -21.12 50.44
CA ASP A 110 22.77 -21.94 49.28
C ASP A 110 21.61 -22.77 48.74
N LYS A 111 20.59 -23.04 49.57
CA LYS A 111 19.40 -23.80 49.19
C LYS A 111 18.21 -22.92 48.80
N ALA A 112 18.34 -21.60 48.91
CA ALA A 112 17.23 -20.66 48.69
C ALA A 112 16.90 -20.46 47.20
N ALA A 113 17.85 -20.70 46.29
CA ALA A 113 17.68 -20.49 44.84
C ALA A 113 17.03 -19.12 44.54
N ASP A 114 15.90 -19.10 43.84
CA ASP A 114 15.18 -17.88 43.44
C ASP A 114 14.57 -17.12 44.65
N ASP A 115 14.36 -17.79 45.78
CA ASP A 115 13.78 -17.21 47.01
C ASP A 115 14.83 -16.53 47.91
N LEU A 116 16.07 -16.37 47.44
CA LEU A 116 17.18 -15.81 48.24
C LEU A 116 16.81 -14.46 48.87
N LEU A 117 16.20 -13.55 48.12
CA LEU A 117 15.83 -12.21 48.61
C LEU A 117 14.60 -12.22 49.53
N ALA A 118 13.81 -13.30 49.52
CA ALA A 118 12.72 -13.52 50.46
C ALA A 118 13.18 -14.21 51.76
N ASN A 119 14.40 -14.78 51.77
CA ASN A 119 14.90 -15.54 52.90
C ASN A 119 15.24 -14.62 54.09
N LEU A 120 14.56 -14.83 55.22
CA LEU A 120 14.73 -14.05 56.45
C LEU A 120 16.17 -14.09 57.01
N ASN A 121 16.94 -15.13 56.68
CA ASN A 121 18.33 -15.26 57.11
C ASN A 121 19.31 -14.45 56.24
N LEU A 122 18.87 -13.89 55.11
CA LEU A 122 19.72 -13.08 54.23
C LEU A 122 20.29 -11.87 54.99
N ASN A 123 19.48 -11.23 55.84
CA ASN A 123 19.98 -10.09 56.61
C ASN A 123 21.03 -10.48 57.66
N ALA A 124 20.92 -11.67 58.25
CA ALA A 124 21.94 -12.19 59.16
C ALA A 124 23.29 -12.35 58.43
N TRP A 125 23.25 -12.80 57.18
CA TRP A 125 24.46 -12.92 56.36
C TRP A 125 25.05 -11.56 55.96
N ILE A 126 24.22 -10.58 55.58
CA ILE A 126 24.68 -9.23 55.27
C ILE A 126 25.36 -8.58 56.48
N ASN A 127 24.76 -8.71 57.67
CA ASN A 127 25.36 -8.25 58.93
C ASN A 127 26.67 -8.97 59.24
N TYR A 128 26.77 -10.27 58.91
CA TYR A 128 28.02 -11.00 59.04
C TYR A 128 29.11 -10.47 58.10
N ILE A 129 28.80 -10.21 56.83
CA ILE A 129 29.76 -9.60 55.88
C ILE A 129 30.25 -8.25 56.42
N LYS A 130 29.37 -7.45 57.03
CA LYS A 130 29.76 -6.17 57.66
C LYS A 130 30.80 -6.39 58.76
N LEU A 131 30.49 -7.23 59.74
CA LEU A 131 31.41 -7.58 60.84
C LEU A 131 32.73 -8.17 60.33
N PHE A 132 32.66 -9.05 59.34
CA PHE A 132 33.83 -9.67 58.73
C PHE A 132 34.75 -8.62 58.08
N ASN A 133 34.18 -7.65 57.36
CA ASN A 133 34.93 -6.59 56.68
C ASN A 133 35.53 -5.56 57.62
N GLU A 134 34.89 -5.32 58.77
CA GLU A 134 35.41 -4.46 59.85
C GLU A 134 36.65 -5.09 60.49
N GLU A 135 36.63 -6.40 60.78
CA GLU A 135 37.77 -7.12 61.36
C GLU A 135 38.86 -7.47 60.32
N ASN A 136 38.52 -7.50 59.02
CA ASN A 136 39.44 -7.85 57.93
C ASN A 136 39.57 -6.70 56.89
N PRO A 137 40.10 -5.52 57.28
CA PRO A 137 40.10 -4.33 56.43
C PRO A 137 40.91 -4.48 55.13
N THR A 138 41.88 -5.40 55.09
CA THR A 138 42.72 -5.68 53.92
C THR A 138 42.16 -6.80 53.01
N ARG A 139 41.11 -7.51 53.45
CA ARG A 139 40.49 -8.64 52.73
C ARG A 139 38.97 -8.54 52.72
N LYS A 140 38.46 -7.35 52.39
CA LYS A 140 37.02 -7.09 52.37
C LYS A 140 36.32 -7.95 51.31
N VAL A 141 35.17 -8.50 51.67
CA VAL A 141 34.26 -9.26 50.82
C VAL A 141 33.12 -8.35 50.36
N SER A 142 32.82 -8.36 49.06
CA SER A 142 31.67 -7.66 48.48
C SER A 142 30.46 -8.60 48.42
N LEU A 143 29.30 -8.11 48.90
CA LEU A 143 28.02 -8.80 48.79
C LEU A 143 27.71 -9.12 47.33
N ILE A 144 27.81 -8.13 46.45
CA ILE A 144 27.53 -8.29 45.02
C ILE A 144 28.53 -9.23 44.36
N ALA A 145 29.83 -9.11 44.64
CA ALA A 145 30.81 -10.02 44.05
C ALA A 145 30.53 -11.48 44.43
N THR A 146 30.11 -11.72 45.68
CA THR A 146 29.77 -13.07 46.16
C THR A 146 28.50 -13.60 45.49
N LEU A 147 27.47 -12.77 45.32
CA LEU A 147 26.23 -13.15 44.64
C LEU A 147 26.45 -13.36 43.14
N THR A 148 27.18 -12.46 42.47
CA THR A 148 27.53 -12.59 41.04
C THR A 148 28.37 -13.83 40.79
N ALA A 149 29.29 -14.22 41.68
CA ALA A 149 30.06 -15.46 41.54
C ALA A 149 29.18 -16.72 41.56
N LYS A 150 28.02 -16.68 42.23
CA LYS A 150 27.08 -17.81 42.34
C LYS A 150 26.04 -17.83 41.22
N TYR A 151 25.48 -16.67 40.88
CA TYR A 151 24.33 -16.57 39.96
C TYR A 151 24.71 -16.06 38.56
N GLY A 152 25.91 -15.51 38.38
CA GLY A 152 26.24 -14.69 37.22
C GLY A 152 25.56 -13.32 37.27
N ASP A 153 26.01 -12.38 36.43
CA ASP A 153 25.43 -11.04 36.38
C ASP A 153 23.97 -11.05 35.88
N ASP A 154 23.66 -11.83 34.84
CA ASP A 154 22.30 -11.96 34.32
C ASP A 154 21.38 -12.73 35.26
N GLY A 155 21.87 -13.81 35.89
CA GLY A 155 21.09 -14.58 36.85
C GLY A 155 20.75 -13.78 38.10
N LEU A 156 21.72 -13.04 38.65
CA LEU A 156 21.47 -12.15 39.79
C LEU A 156 20.47 -11.05 39.42
N ALA A 157 20.61 -10.44 38.24
CA ALA A 157 19.68 -9.40 37.79
C ALA A 157 18.26 -9.95 37.57
N LYS A 158 18.11 -11.19 37.07
CA LYS A 158 16.80 -11.85 36.91
C LYS A 158 16.11 -12.05 38.25
N LEU A 159 16.86 -12.55 39.24
CA LEU A 159 16.39 -12.76 40.60
C LEU A 159 15.92 -11.43 41.23
N ILE A 160 16.71 -10.36 41.05
CA ILE A 160 16.37 -9.00 41.51
C ILE A 160 15.09 -8.48 40.84
N GLU A 161 14.97 -8.57 39.51
CA GLU A 161 13.79 -8.08 38.79
C GLU A 161 12.52 -8.89 39.11
N ALA A 162 12.65 -10.18 39.46
CA ALA A 162 11.55 -10.98 39.98
C ALA A 162 11.13 -10.51 41.39
N ALA A 163 12.09 -10.34 42.30
CA ALA A 163 11.85 -9.89 43.67
C ALA A 163 11.26 -8.47 43.74
N LYS A 164 11.57 -7.58 42.78
CA LYS A 164 10.96 -6.24 42.67
C LYS A 164 9.46 -6.27 42.38
N LYS A 165 8.91 -7.37 41.86
CA LYS A 165 7.48 -7.52 41.57
C LYS A 165 6.68 -7.98 42.78
N VAL A 166 7.35 -8.44 43.84
CA VAL A 166 6.71 -8.95 45.06
C VAL A 166 6.82 -7.87 46.15
N PRO A 167 5.69 -7.37 46.69
CA PRO A 167 5.71 -6.25 47.64
C PRO A 167 6.60 -6.47 48.88
N SER A 168 6.66 -7.69 49.40
CA SER A 168 7.48 -8.01 50.59
C SER A 168 8.99 -8.01 50.33
N THR A 169 9.43 -8.08 49.07
CA THR A 169 10.85 -8.12 48.69
C THR A 169 11.28 -6.94 47.83
N GLU A 170 10.38 -6.00 47.53
CA GLU A 170 10.65 -4.89 46.63
C GLU A 170 11.78 -3.99 47.13
N ASP A 171 11.77 -3.64 48.42
CA ASP A 171 12.75 -2.73 49.01
C ASP A 171 14.16 -3.32 49.06
N ILE A 172 14.29 -4.59 49.49
CA ILE A 172 15.58 -5.28 49.50
C ILE A 172 16.10 -5.45 48.07
N ALA A 173 15.24 -5.80 47.11
CA ALA A 173 15.64 -5.97 45.72
C ALA A 173 16.11 -4.65 45.07
N LYS A 174 15.45 -3.52 45.35
CA LYS A 174 15.91 -2.19 44.90
C LYS A 174 17.30 -1.84 45.44
N ARG A 175 17.57 -2.16 46.71
CA ARG A 175 18.87 -1.89 47.34
C ARG A 175 19.97 -2.79 46.76
N VAL A 176 19.70 -4.08 46.61
CA VAL A 176 20.65 -5.02 45.97
C VAL A 176 20.91 -4.63 44.51
N GLN A 177 19.89 -4.15 43.78
CA GLN A 177 20.07 -3.60 42.44
C GLN A 177 21.02 -2.39 42.44
N ALA A 178 20.83 -1.44 43.36
CA ALA A 178 21.68 -0.26 43.46
C ALA A 178 23.16 -0.65 43.66
N GLU A 179 23.43 -1.59 44.57
CA GLU A 179 24.78 -2.13 44.79
C GLU A 179 25.33 -2.82 43.53
N GLN A 180 24.51 -3.58 42.80
CA GLN A 180 24.92 -4.22 41.56
C GLN A 180 25.38 -3.19 40.51
N LEU A 181 24.59 -2.13 40.33
CA LEU A 181 24.90 -1.03 39.39
C LEU A 181 26.19 -0.28 39.81
N GLN A 182 26.36 -0.01 41.10
CA GLN A 182 27.55 0.65 41.63
C GLN A 182 28.80 -0.23 41.49
N SER A 183 28.69 -1.55 41.68
CA SER A 183 29.79 -2.47 41.44
C SER A 183 30.26 -2.43 39.98
N TRP A 184 29.33 -2.44 39.02
CA TRP A 184 29.68 -2.32 37.60
C TRP A 184 30.33 -0.97 37.28
N LEU A 185 29.85 0.12 37.90
CA LEU A 185 30.43 1.45 37.72
C LEU A 185 31.84 1.56 38.30
N ALA A 186 32.07 1.00 39.49
CA ALA A 186 33.38 0.95 40.14
C ALA A 186 34.41 0.14 39.33
N ASP A 187 33.95 -0.94 38.69
CA ASP A 187 34.73 -1.74 37.75
C ASP A 187 34.94 -1.05 36.39
N MET A 188 34.44 0.19 36.22
CA MET A 188 34.47 0.96 34.97
C MET A 188 33.85 0.23 33.77
N LYS A 189 32.85 -0.63 34.00
CA LYS A 189 32.20 -1.38 32.92
C LYS A 189 31.43 -0.44 32.01
N THR A 190 31.64 -0.58 30.71
CA THR A 190 30.88 0.17 29.71
C THR A 190 29.44 -0.32 29.62
N THR A 191 28.54 0.53 29.12
CA THR A 191 27.15 0.14 28.86
C THR A 191 27.05 -1.04 27.88
N LYS A 192 28.00 -1.15 26.93
CA LYS A 192 28.10 -2.29 26.00
C LYS A 192 28.46 -3.59 26.74
N GLU A 193 29.42 -3.54 27.65
CA GLU A 193 29.81 -4.72 28.45
C GLU A 193 28.65 -5.17 29.34
N VAL A 194 27.98 -4.26 30.04
CA VAL A 194 26.82 -4.60 30.88
C VAL A 194 25.66 -5.14 30.03
N PHE A 195 25.47 -4.66 28.80
CA PHE A 195 24.47 -5.22 27.88
C PHE A 195 24.73 -6.70 27.58
N ALA A 196 26.00 -7.07 27.37
CA ALA A 196 26.41 -8.46 27.14
C ALA A 196 26.39 -9.30 28.43
N LEU A 197 26.77 -8.72 29.58
CA LEU A 197 26.69 -9.40 30.89
C LEU A 197 25.25 -9.79 31.24
N LEU A 198 24.28 -8.97 30.84
CA LEU A 198 22.85 -9.25 31.00
C LEU A 198 22.28 -10.14 29.87
N ALA A 199 23.13 -10.65 28.98
CA ALA A 199 22.78 -11.46 27.82
C ALA A 199 21.72 -10.81 26.89
N LEU A 200 21.63 -9.48 26.86
CA LEU A 200 20.67 -8.74 26.03
C LEU A 200 21.08 -8.74 24.55
N ASP A 201 22.37 -8.88 24.25
CA ASP A 201 22.92 -9.09 22.91
C ASP A 201 22.44 -10.41 22.26
N LYS A 202 22.05 -11.38 23.09
CA LYS A 202 21.56 -12.70 22.68
C LYS A 202 20.03 -12.84 22.70
N ALA A 203 19.32 -11.81 23.21
CA ALA A 203 17.87 -11.87 23.39
C ALA A 203 17.06 -11.70 22.09
N ALA A 204 17.67 -11.20 21.01
CA ALA A 204 17.05 -11.02 19.69
C ALA A 204 15.65 -10.37 19.77
N ASP A 205 14.60 -11.06 19.31
CA ASP A 205 13.23 -10.54 19.26
C ASP A 205 12.60 -10.33 20.66
N ASP A 206 13.07 -11.06 21.67
CA ASP A 206 12.56 -10.98 23.06
C ASP A 206 13.22 -9.86 23.88
N LEU A 207 14.19 -9.15 23.29
CA LEU A 207 14.97 -8.13 23.98
C LEU A 207 14.11 -7.06 24.65
N LEU A 208 13.10 -6.55 23.94
CA LEU A 208 12.20 -5.51 24.46
C LEU A 208 11.21 -6.02 25.51
N ALA A 209 11.01 -7.35 25.58
CA ALA A 209 10.21 -7.99 26.61
C ALA A 209 11.05 -8.41 27.83
N SER A 210 12.38 -8.44 27.69
CA SER A 210 13.28 -8.89 28.75
C SER A 210 13.18 -7.98 29.98
N PRO A 211 12.93 -8.54 31.18
CA PRO A 211 12.95 -7.75 32.41
C PRO A 211 14.33 -7.13 32.69
N LEU A 212 15.40 -7.77 32.20
CA LEU A 212 16.78 -7.29 32.35
C LEU A 212 17.05 -6.00 31.58
N LEU A 213 16.21 -5.65 30.60
CA LEU A 213 16.32 -4.37 29.90
C LEU A 213 16.15 -3.20 30.88
N ASN A 214 15.32 -3.33 31.91
CA ASN A 214 15.16 -2.30 32.93
C ASN A 214 16.43 -2.11 33.75
N THR A 215 17.08 -3.21 34.13
CA THR A 215 18.37 -3.17 34.84
C THR A 215 19.43 -2.46 33.99
N TRP A 216 19.52 -2.79 32.71
CA TRP A 216 20.43 -2.12 31.78
C TRP A 216 20.10 -0.63 31.59
N LEU A 217 18.82 -0.27 31.46
CA LEU A 217 18.38 1.13 31.34
C LEU A 217 18.75 1.96 32.58
N SER A 218 18.61 1.37 33.78
CA SER A 218 19.06 1.99 35.03
C SER A 218 20.58 2.22 35.04
N TYR A 219 21.35 1.22 34.62
CA TYR A 219 22.81 1.36 34.51
C TYR A 219 23.22 2.45 33.50
N MET A 220 22.62 2.43 32.32
CA MET A 220 22.87 3.43 31.28
C MET A 220 22.57 4.84 31.78
N LYS A 221 21.47 5.02 32.53
CA LYS A 221 21.13 6.31 33.11
C LYS A 221 22.21 6.78 34.10
N LEU A 222 22.66 5.89 34.99
CA LEU A 222 23.74 6.17 35.95
C LEU A 222 25.03 6.60 35.23
N VAL A 223 25.49 5.84 34.23
CA VAL A 223 26.69 6.17 33.45
C VAL A 223 26.54 7.50 32.69
N ASN A 224 25.33 7.80 32.19
CA ASN A 224 25.05 9.04 31.45
C ASN A 224 24.94 10.29 32.33
N GLU A 225 24.73 10.14 33.65
CA GLU A 225 24.67 11.28 34.58
C GLU A 225 26.03 11.96 34.70
N ASP A 226 27.11 11.17 34.77
CA ASP A 226 28.48 11.68 34.95
C ASP A 226 29.29 11.80 33.64
N SER A 227 28.70 11.40 32.50
CA SER A 227 29.38 11.34 31.21
C SER A 227 29.06 12.52 30.28
N THR A 228 30.10 13.07 29.64
CA THR A 228 29.97 14.02 28.52
C THR A 228 29.54 13.35 27.21
N LYS A 229 29.74 12.04 27.08
CA LYS A 229 29.36 11.21 25.92
C LYS A 229 28.20 10.29 26.30
N LYS A 230 26.99 10.84 26.31
CA LYS A 230 25.78 10.10 26.65
C LYS A 230 25.43 9.10 25.53
N THR A 231 25.04 7.88 25.91
CA THR A 231 24.48 6.88 24.99
C THR A 231 22.97 6.75 25.18
N SER A 232 22.29 6.06 24.26
CA SER A 232 20.87 5.69 24.41
C SER A 232 20.65 4.22 24.10
N LEU A 233 19.48 3.69 24.48
CA LEU A 233 19.06 2.34 24.08
C LEU A 233 19.08 2.21 22.56
N LEU A 234 18.51 3.19 21.84
CA LEU A 234 18.49 3.18 20.38
C LEU A 234 19.90 3.17 19.78
N ALA A 235 20.83 3.99 20.30
CA ALA A 235 22.21 4.03 19.82
C ALA A 235 22.92 2.68 20.02
N THR A 236 22.72 2.07 21.19
CA THR A 236 23.29 0.75 21.53
C THR A 236 22.75 -0.33 20.62
N LEU A 237 21.43 -0.38 20.43
CA LEU A 237 20.77 -1.33 19.54
C LEU A 237 21.22 -1.14 18.08
N THR A 238 21.35 0.11 17.62
CA THR A 238 21.76 0.42 16.25
C THR A 238 23.21 0.00 15.99
N ALA A 239 24.10 0.16 16.98
CA ALA A 239 25.48 -0.31 16.89
C ALA A 239 25.59 -1.84 16.82
N HIS A 240 24.66 -2.57 17.46
CA HIS A 240 24.67 -4.02 17.50
C HIS A 240 23.96 -4.67 16.29
N TYR A 241 22.73 -4.23 15.99
CA TYR A 241 21.85 -4.85 15.00
C TYR A 241 21.83 -4.11 13.65
N GLY A 242 22.43 -2.92 13.56
CA GLY A 242 22.27 -2.02 12.43
C GLY A 242 20.89 -1.36 12.39
N ALA A 243 20.77 -0.26 11.63
CA ALA A 243 19.53 0.48 11.53
C ALA A 243 18.38 -0.37 10.96
N ASP A 244 18.64 -1.21 9.94
CA ASP A 244 17.66 -2.11 9.36
C ASP A 244 17.22 -3.21 10.33
N GLY A 245 18.14 -3.80 11.08
CA GLY A 245 17.83 -4.82 12.09
C GLY A 245 16.98 -4.25 13.21
N VAL A 246 17.34 -3.07 13.72
CA VAL A 246 16.56 -2.38 14.76
C VAL A 246 15.14 -2.07 14.30
N SER A 247 14.94 -1.54 13.09
CA SER A 247 13.58 -1.25 12.60
C SER A 247 12.74 -2.51 12.42
N LYS A 248 13.33 -3.64 11.99
CA LYS A 248 12.63 -4.94 11.93
C LYS A 248 12.21 -5.44 13.31
N MET A 249 13.10 -5.34 14.29
CA MET A 249 12.82 -5.71 15.69
C MET A 249 11.70 -4.84 16.27
N ILE A 250 11.75 -3.51 16.04
CA ILE A 250 10.72 -2.57 16.47
C ILE A 250 9.36 -2.90 15.86
N GLU A 251 9.30 -3.17 14.56
CA GLU A 251 8.06 -3.52 13.87
C GLU A 251 7.44 -4.83 14.37
N SER A 252 8.27 -5.80 14.74
CA SER A 252 7.83 -7.05 15.37
C SER A 252 7.30 -6.79 16.78
N ALA A 253 8.03 -6.03 17.59
CA ALA A 253 7.64 -5.67 18.95
C ALA A 253 6.40 -4.76 19.02
N LYS A 254 6.06 -4.01 17.96
CA LYS A 254 4.80 -3.25 17.85
C LYS A 254 3.56 -4.15 17.78
N ARG A 255 3.71 -5.41 17.34
CA ARG A 255 2.62 -6.38 17.21
C ARG A 255 2.30 -7.10 18.52
N VAL A 256 3.23 -7.07 19.48
CA VAL A 256 3.07 -7.69 20.79
C VAL A 256 2.60 -6.64 21.81
N PRO A 257 1.42 -6.82 22.46
CA PRO A 257 0.85 -5.80 23.34
C PRO A 257 1.77 -5.33 24.47
N SER A 258 2.52 -6.25 25.10
CA SER A 258 3.41 -5.94 26.23
C SER A 258 4.61 -5.07 25.83
N THR A 259 5.05 -5.11 24.58
CA THR A 259 6.21 -4.36 24.08
C THR A 259 5.83 -3.16 23.20
N ALA A 260 4.56 -3.06 22.77
CA ALA A 260 4.13 -2.09 21.77
C ALA A 260 4.40 -0.62 22.15
N THR A 261 4.24 -0.25 23.42
CA THR A 261 4.48 1.12 23.89
C THR A 261 5.95 1.50 23.79
N MET A 262 6.85 0.61 24.22
CA MET A 262 8.29 0.82 24.13
C MET A 262 8.74 0.88 22.66
N ALA A 263 8.25 -0.05 21.83
CA ALA A 263 8.58 -0.12 20.42
C ALA A 263 8.15 1.14 19.66
N LYS A 264 6.95 1.67 19.92
CA LYS A 264 6.48 2.95 19.35
C LYS A 264 7.36 4.13 19.79
N ARG A 265 7.82 4.15 21.05
CA ARG A 265 8.73 5.20 21.55
C ARG A 265 10.07 5.14 20.82
N LEU A 266 10.65 3.95 20.67
CA LEU A 266 11.90 3.73 19.93
C LEU A 266 11.78 4.10 18.46
N GLU A 267 10.69 3.74 17.79
CA GLU A 267 10.44 4.14 16.40
C GLU A 267 10.43 5.67 16.25
N ASN A 268 9.72 6.36 17.16
CA ASN A 268 9.64 7.82 17.13
C ASN A 268 11.01 8.48 17.41
N GLU A 269 11.79 7.94 18.35
CA GLU A 269 13.16 8.40 18.61
C GLU A 269 14.04 8.22 17.37
N GLN A 270 13.94 7.05 16.72
CA GLN A 270 14.69 6.72 15.50
C GLN A 270 14.38 7.70 14.36
N ILE A 271 13.09 7.92 14.07
CA ILE A 271 12.66 8.86 13.03
C ILE A 271 13.09 10.29 13.34
N ARG A 272 12.91 10.76 14.59
CA ARG A 272 13.32 12.12 14.98
C ARG A 272 14.81 12.33 14.82
N ARG A 273 15.63 11.33 15.14
CA ARG A 273 17.07 11.40 14.96
C ARG A 273 17.45 11.50 13.49
N TRP A 274 16.88 10.66 12.63
CA TRP A 274 17.13 10.76 11.18
C TRP A 274 16.71 12.11 10.60
N ILE A 275 15.62 12.71 11.08
CA ILE A 275 15.21 14.06 10.67
C ILE A 275 16.21 15.12 11.17
N ALA A 276 16.65 15.02 12.43
CA ALA A 276 17.64 15.95 13.01
C ALA A 276 19.01 15.85 12.34
N ASP A 277 19.38 14.65 11.87
CA ASP A 277 20.59 14.38 11.09
C ASP A 277 20.43 14.76 9.60
N GLU A 278 19.33 15.46 9.24
CA GLU A 278 19.01 15.94 7.88
C GLU A 278 19.00 14.83 6.81
N MET A 279 18.68 13.59 7.19
CA MET A 279 18.60 12.49 6.25
C MET A 279 17.39 12.64 5.32
N TYR A 280 17.54 12.33 4.03
CA TYR A 280 16.43 12.36 3.09
C TYR A 280 15.73 10.99 2.99
N PRO A 281 14.45 10.94 2.54
CA PRO A 281 13.71 9.70 2.30
C PRO A 281 14.44 8.63 1.52
N ILE A 282 15.29 9.03 0.57
CA ILE A 282 16.06 8.13 -0.29
C ILE A 282 17.26 7.50 0.44
N ASP A 283 17.83 8.22 1.40
CA ASP A 283 18.98 7.77 2.20
C ASP A 283 18.49 6.81 3.27
N VAL A 284 17.39 7.14 3.96
CA VAL A 284 16.76 6.24 4.94
C VAL A 284 16.28 4.95 4.27
N PHE A 285 15.75 5.02 3.04
CA PHE A 285 15.39 3.84 2.26
C PHE A 285 16.59 2.88 2.09
N THR A 286 17.76 3.43 1.79
CA THR A 286 19.01 2.67 1.58
C THR A 286 19.60 2.19 2.91
N LEU A 287 19.54 3.03 3.96
CA LEU A 287 19.96 2.69 5.33
C LEU A 287 19.18 1.47 5.87
N LEU A 288 17.89 1.38 5.54
CA LEU A 288 17.02 0.26 5.91
C LEU A 288 17.12 -0.94 4.96
N LYS A 289 18.07 -0.90 4.01
CA LYS A 289 18.33 -1.94 3.00
C LYS A 289 17.09 -2.30 2.18
N LEU A 290 16.17 -1.37 2.01
CA LEU A 290 14.93 -1.59 1.25
C LEU A 290 15.19 -1.66 -0.27
N ASP A 291 16.29 -1.07 -0.74
CA ASP A 291 16.81 -1.18 -2.10
C ASP A 291 17.19 -2.62 -2.48
N LYS A 292 17.57 -3.44 -1.49
CA LYS A 292 17.91 -4.86 -1.69
C LYS A 292 16.69 -5.78 -1.71
N SER A 293 15.50 -5.26 -1.44
CA SER A 293 14.28 -6.07 -1.29
C SER A 293 13.58 -6.38 -2.62
N GLY A 294 13.93 -5.66 -3.70
CA GLY A 294 13.37 -5.87 -5.02
C GLY A 294 11.84 -5.88 -5.02
N ALA A 295 11.25 -6.86 -5.70
CA ALA A 295 9.79 -7.01 -5.78
C ALA A 295 9.09 -7.31 -4.44
N GLN A 296 9.84 -7.67 -3.38
CA GLN A 296 9.33 -7.98 -2.04
C GLN A 296 9.36 -6.77 -1.09
N LEU A 297 9.54 -5.55 -1.62
CA LEU A 297 9.59 -4.32 -0.81
C LEU A 297 8.42 -4.19 0.17
N PHE A 298 7.19 -4.34 -0.33
CA PHE A 298 5.96 -4.11 0.46
C PHE A 298 5.65 -5.24 1.45
N THR A 299 6.46 -6.30 1.49
CA THR A 299 6.36 -7.36 2.50
C THR A 299 7.41 -7.22 3.60
N GLN A 300 8.37 -6.28 3.45
CA GLN A 300 9.38 -6.04 4.47
C GLN A 300 8.77 -5.28 5.66
N PRO A 301 8.97 -5.73 6.90
CA PRO A 301 8.37 -5.06 8.06
C PRO A 301 8.86 -3.61 8.21
N GLN A 302 10.16 -3.37 8.01
CA GLN A 302 10.78 -2.04 8.13
C GLN A 302 10.34 -1.05 7.04
N VAL A 303 9.55 -1.46 6.04
CA VAL A 303 8.92 -0.54 5.09
C VAL A 303 7.96 0.40 5.82
N ASN A 304 7.27 -0.05 6.87
CA ASN A 304 6.34 0.77 7.65
C ASN A 304 7.05 1.94 8.35
N THR A 305 8.23 1.67 8.91
CA THR A 305 9.08 2.70 9.53
C THR A 305 9.54 3.71 8.50
N TRP A 306 9.92 3.27 7.29
CA TRP A 306 10.25 4.17 6.19
C TRP A 306 9.06 5.03 5.75
N LEU A 307 7.87 4.44 5.57
CA LEU A 307 6.66 5.16 5.19
C LEU A 307 6.35 6.28 6.19
N LYS A 308 6.39 5.96 7.49
CA LYS A 308 6.19 6.93 8.57
C LYS A 308 7.26 8.00 8.58
N PHE A 309 8.53 7.64 8.33
CA PHE A 309 9.62 8.60 8.19
C PHE A 309 9.34 9.59 7.06
N VAL A 310 8.91 9.15 5.87
CA VAL A 310 8.59 10.06 4.75
C VAL A 310 7.48 11.04 5.13
N ASP A 311 6.45 10.57 5.84
CA ASP A 311 5.35 11.42 6.30
C ASP A 311 5.79 12.45 7.34
N ASP A 312 6.60 12.07 8.31
CA ASP A 312 7.10 12.98 9.35
C ASP A 312 8.18 13.93 8.80
N PHE A 313 9.01 13.48 7.87
CA PHE A 313 9.96 14.31 7.14
C PHE A 313 9.24 15.40 6.33
N GLY A 314 8.16 15.04 5.62
CA GLY A 314 7.36 16.00 4.85
C GLY A 314 6.70 17.07 5.72
N LYS A 315 6.22 16.70 6.93
CA LYS A 315 5.70 17.66 7.91
C LYS A 315 6.77 18.60 8.44
N ALA A 316 7.98 18.09 8.70
CA ALA A 316 9.10 18.87 9.19
C ALA A 316 9.72 19.76 8.10
N ASN A 317 9.62 19.36 6.83
CA ASN A 317 10.23 20.05 5.70
C ASN A 317 9.23 20.28 4.54
N PRO A 318 8.26 21.20 4.70
CA PRO A 318 7.19 21.40 3.70
C PRO A 318 7.68 21.81 2.31
N ASN A 319 8.87 22.41 2.21
CA ASN A 319 9.42 22.93 0.95
C ASN A 319 10.31 21.94 0.19
N THR A 320 10.60 20.77 0.76
CA THR A 320 11.55 19.79 0.16
C THR A 320 10.89 18.45 -0.19
N GLU A 321 9.56 18.43 -0.26
CA GLU A 321 8.78 17.19 -0.32
C GLU A 321 9.26 16.24 -1.44
N LYS A 322 9.81 15.09 -1.02
CA LYS A 322 10.06 13.93 -1.87
C LYS A 322 8.98 12.90 -1.55
N THR A 323 8.04 12.73 -2.46
CA THR A 323 6.93 11.78 -2.26
C THR A 323 7.41 10.34 -2.29
N LEU A 324 6.57 9.41 -1.82
CA LEU A 324 6.86 7.97 -1.86
C LEU A 324 7.16 7.51 -3.29
N PHE A 325 6.35 7.94 -4.25
CA PHE A 325 6.58 7.66 -5.67
C PHE A 325 7.93 8.18 -6.17
N ALA A 326 8.32 9.40 -5.81
CA ALA A 326 9.57 10.01 -6.28
C ALA A 326 10.81 9.24 -5.80
N VAL A 327 10.76 8.64 -4.61
CA VAL A 327 11.83 7.76 -4.11
C VAL A 327 11.85 6.46 -4.91
N LEU A 328 10.69 5.80 -5.06
CA LEU A 328 10.59 4.49 -5.71
C LEU A 328 10.92 4.55 -7.21
N GLN A 329 10.53 5.63 -7.91
CA GLN A 329 10.84 5.81 -9.34
C GLN A 329 12.35 5.88 -9.61
N LYS A 330 13.16 6.35 -8.65
CA LYS A 330 14.63 6.36 -8.78
C LYS A 330 15.27 4.99 -8.52
N ARG A 331 14.51 4.01 -8.06
CA ARG A 331 15.01 2.69 -7.64
C ARG A 331 14.50 1.56 -8.52
N TYR A 332 13.32 1.71 -9.08
CA TYR A 332 12.65 0.71 -9.88
C TYR A 332 12.36 1.26 -11.27
N ASP A 333 12.60 0.46 -12.30
CA ASP A 333 12.05 0.77 -13.61
C ASP A 333 10.52 0.82 -13.52
N GLU A 334 9.93 1.66 -14.36
CA GLU A 334 8.51 1.97 -14.27
C GLU A 334 7.59 0.74 -14.47
N PRO A 335 7.81 -0.15 -15.45
CA PRO A 335 7.08 -1.41 -15.53
C PRO A 335 7.13 -2.23 -14.24
N THR A 336 8.31 -2.41 -13.66
CA THR A 336 8.47 -3.15 -12.40
C THR A 336 7.70 -2.49 -11.25
N LEU A 337 7.83 -1.17 -11.09
CA LEU A 337 7.13 -0.43 -10.04
C LEU A 337 5.61 -0.54 -10.15
N VAL A 338 5.06 -0.40 -11.37
CA VAL A 338 3.61 -0.57 -11.61
C VAL A 338 3.14 -1.95 -11.16
N GLN A 339 3.89 -3.00 -11.48
CA GLN A 339 3.52 -4.37 -11.10
C GLN A 339 3.64 -4.61 -9.58
N MET A 340 4.65 -4.01 -8.93
CA MET A 340 4.76 -4.05 -7.47
C MET A 340 3.57 -3.37 -6.80
N LEU A 341 3.12 -2.22 -7.30
CA LEU A 341 1.96 -1.49 -6.75
C LEU A 341 0.64 -2.25 -6.97
N ILE A 342 0.46 -2.90 -8.14
CA ILE A 342 -0.70 -3.75 -8.39
C ILE A 342 -0.75 -4.91 -7.37
N LYS A 343 0.39 -5.55 -7.09
CA LYS A 343 0.47 -6.61 -6.07
C LYS A 343 0.23 -6.06 -4.66
N ALA A 344 0.88 -4.96 -4.30
CA ALA A 344 0.77 -4.34 -2.98
C ALA A 344 -0.65 -3.89 -2.66
N LYS A 345 -1.40 -3.45 -3.67
CA LYS A 345 -2.82 -3.12 -3.52
C LYS A 345 -3.67 -4.31 -3.03
N ASN A 346 -3.32 -5.53 -3.41
CA ASN A 346 -4.02 -6.74 -2.99
C ASN A 346 -3.56 -7.24 -1.60
N ILE A 347 -2.65 -6.54 -0.93
CA ILE A 347 -2.21 -6.81 0.44
C ILE A 347 -2.98 -5.87 1.37
N PRO A 348 -3.87 -6.35 2.26
CA PRO A 348 -4.74 -5.47 3.07
C PRO A 348 -4.01 -4.38 3.85
N SER A 349 -2.84 -4.70 4.42
CA SER A 349 -2.04 -3.73 5.18
C SER A 349 -1.31 -2.68 4.32
N MET A 350 -1.22 -2.90 3.01
CA MET A 350 -0.50 -2.03 2.06
C MET A 350 -1.42 -1.39 1.02
N GLU A 351 -2.72 -1.70 1.03
CA GLU A 351 -3.68 -1.21 0.05
C GLU A 351 -3.68 0.33 -0.03
N SER A 352 -3.85 1.00 1.12
CA SER A 352 -3.90 2.46 1.18
C SER A 352 -2.60 3.12 0.73
N VAL A 353 -1.46 2.50 1.02
CA VAL A 353 -0.13 2.95 0.60
C VAL A 353 0.04 2.80 -0.90
N ALA A 354 -0.32 1.63 -1.45
CA ALA A 354 -0.25 1.37 -2.89
C ALA A 354 -1.14 2.36 -3.66
N VAL A 355 -2.36 2.60 -3.17
CA VAL A 355 -3.30 3.57 -3.74
C VAL A 355 -2.73 4.99 -3.71
N ARG A 356 -2.11 5.41 -2.59
CA ARG A 356 -1.45 6.72 -2.48
C ARG A 356 -0.32 6.85 -3.52
N ILE A 357 0.56 5.87 -3.62
CA ILE A 357 1.67 5.89 -4.58
C ILE A 357 1.14 5.88 -6.02
N GLN A 358 0.09 5.11 -6.31
CA GLN A 358 -0.56 5.10 -7.63
C GLN A 358 -1.19 6.45 -7.99
N ALA A 359 -1.74 7.19 -7.00
CA ALA A 359 -2.26 8.53 -7.22
C ALA A 359 -1.14 9.53 -7.55
N GLU A 360 0.01 9.43 -6.86
CA GLU A 360 1.21 10.21 -7.18
C GLU A 360 1.76 9.86 -8.57
N GLN A 361 1.86 8.57 -8.90
CA GLN A 361 2.24 8.06 -10.23
C GLN A 361 1.31 8.57 -11.33
N THR A 362 0.00 8.57 -11.09
CA THR A 362 -1.00 9.06 -12.06
C THR A 362 -0.83 10.55 -12.32
N LYS A 363 -0.61 11.36 -11.27
CA LYS A 363 -0.31 12.79 -11.42
C LYS A 363 0.98 13.00 -12.22
N PHE A 364 2.01 12.20 -11.96
CA PHE A 364 3.25 12.23 -12.73
C PHE A 364 3.02 11.86 -14.20
N TRP A 365 2.23 10.82 -14.49
CA TRP A 365 1.87 10.43 -15.86
C TRP A 365 1.07 11.49 -16.59
N LEU A 366 0.18 12.22 -15.90
CA LEU A 366 -0.53 13.35 -16.47
C LEU A 366 0.39 14.53 -16.82
N GLY A 367 1.68 14.51 -16.46
CA GLY A 367 2.67 15.53 -16.81
C GLY A 367 2.35 16.92 -16.26
N VAL A 368 3.14 17.91 -16.65
CA VAL A 368 2.79 19.34 -16.45
C VAL A 368 2.12 19.87 -17.72
N ASP A 369 2.63 19.44 -18.87
CA ASP A 369 2.19 19.74 -20.23
C ASP A 369 1.98 18.45 -21.05
N VAL A 370 1.56 18.59 -22.31
CA VAL A 370 1.25 17.45 -23.19
C VAL A 370 2.49 16.69 -23.66
N GLU A 371 3.66 17.33 -23.68
CA GLU A 371 4.92 16.73 -24.16
C GLU A 371 5.51 15.79 -23.10
N THR A 372 5.36 16.17 -21.83
CA THR A 372 5.79 15.38 -20.67
C THR A 372 4.75 14.35 -20.22
N ALA A 373 3.49 14.50 -20.63
CA ALA A 373 2.43 13.57 -20.25
C ALA A 373 2.53 12.24 -21.01
N LYS A 374 2.30 11.13 -20.29
CA LYS A 374 2.26 9.80 -20.88
C LYS A 374 0.98 9.58 -21.66
N GLU A 375 1.10 9.24 -22.94
CA GLU A 375 -0.07 8.94 -23.76
C GLU A 375 -0.86 7.74 -23.20
N PRO A 376 -2.20 7.75 -23.34
CA PRO A 376 -3.03 6.62 -22.94
C PRO A 376 -2.58 5.26 -23.47
N ALA A 377 -2.09 5.16 -24.70
CA ALA A 377 -1.59 3.89 -25.26
C ALA A 377 -0.40 3.35 -24.44
N ARG A 378 0.53 4.22 -24.03
CA ARG A 378 1.68 3.83 -23.22
C ARG A 378 1.27 3.37 -21.82
N VAL A 379 0.32 4.07 -21.21
CA VAL A 379 -0.21 3.69 -19.88
C VAL A 379 -0.94 2.34 -19.94
N PHE A 380 -1.66 2.06 -21.04
CA PHE A 380 -2.32 0.76 -21.24
C PHE A 380 -1.30 -0.40 -21.20
N GLU A 381 -0.18 -0.26 -21.91
CA GLU A 381 0.90 -1.24 -21.95
C GLU A 381 1.56 -1.43 -20.57
N LEU A 382 1.86 -0.35 -19.86
CA LEU A 382 2.49 -0.38 -18.53
C LEU A 382 1.64 -1.15 -17.51
N LEU A 383 0.32 -0.94 -17.55
CA LEU A 383 -0.63 -1.64 -16.69
C LEU A 383 -0.75 -3.13 -17.05
N ARG A 384 -0.21 -3.56 -18.20
CA ARG A 384 -0.29 -4.94 -18.73
C ARG A 384 -1.72 -5.46 -18.69
N ILE A 385 -2.66 -4.63 -19.12
CA ILE A 385 -4.08 -4.97 -19.12
C ILE A 385 -4.29 -6.14 -20.07
N LYS A 386 -4.81 -7.24 -19.55
CA LYS A 386 -5.16 -8.44 -20.33
C LYS A 386 -6.67 -8.64 -20.32
N GLY A 387 -7.20 -9.11 -21.45
CA GLY A 387 -8.56 -9.62 -21.59
C GLY A 387 -8.57 -10.65 -22.71
N LYS A 388 -9.07 -11.86 -22.43
CA LYS A 388 -9.18 -12.94 -23.44
C LYS A 388 -10.27 -12.64 -24.49
N ASP A 389 -11.26 -11.85 -24.09
CA ASP A 389 -12.36 -11.38 -24.92
C ASP A 389 -12.80 -9.98 -24.43
N GLY A 390 -13.85 -9.44 -25.06
CA GLY A 390 -14.38 -8.12 -24.71
C GLY A 390 -15.00 -8.03 -23.32
N VAL A 391 -15.63 -9.10 -22.81
CA VAL A 391 -16.24 -9.09 -21.47
C VAL A 391 -15.14 -9.07 -20.41
N ALA A 392 -14.13 -9.91 -20.56
CA ALA A 392 -12.97 -9.98 -19.68
C ALA A 392 -12.18 -8.66 -19.68
N LEU A 393 -12.01 -8.01 -20.83
CA LEU A 393 -11.34 -6.72 -20.92
C LEU A 393 -12.14 -5.61 -20.22
N LEU A 394 -13.43 -5.48 -20.54
CA LEU A 394 -14.27 -4.39 -20.03
C LEU A 394 -14.60 -4.54 -18.54
N SER A 395 -14.55 -5.76 -18.00
CA SER A 395 -14.70 -6.02 -16.56
C SER A 395 -13.39 -5.87 -15.78
N ASN A 396 -12.26 -5.69 -16.47
CA ASN A 396 -10.96 -5.60 -15.81
C ASN A 396 -10.84 -4.26 -15.04
N PRO A 397 -10.60 -4.28 -13.71
CA PRO A 397 -10.48 -3.05 -12.92
C PRO A 397 -9.35 -2.11 -13.40
N LEU A 398 -8.25 -2.67 -13.93
CA LEU A 398 -7.16 -1.88 -14.49
C LEU A 398 -7.58 -1.21 -15.81
N PHE A 399 -8.44 -1.86 -16.60
CA PHE A 399 -9.02 -1.24 -17.79
C PHE A 399 -9.94 -0.07 -17.42
N ILE A 400 -10.78 -0.25 -16.39
CA ILE A 400 -11.67 0.81 -15.89
C ILE A 400 -10.84 2.00 -15.37
N ALA A 401 -9.77 1.74 -14.60
CA ALA A 401 -8.85 2.78 -14.14
C ALA A 401 -8.16 3.49 -15.30
N TRP A 402 -7.73 2.73 -16.32
CA TRP A 402 -7.13 3.29 -17.53
C TRP A 402 -8.09 4.18 -18.32
N ILE A 403 -9.36 3.78 -18.47
CA ILE A 403 -10.40 4.64 -19.08
C ILE A 403 -10.49 5.97 -18.34
N LYS A 404 -10.51 5.95 -17.00
CA LYS A 404 -10.52 7.19 -16.21
C LYS A 404 -9.28 8.04 -16.43
N TYR A 405 -8.10 7.41 -16.50
CA TYR A 405 -6.87 8.11 -16.86
C TYR A 405 -7.00 8.79 -18.24
N THR A 406 -7.57 8.11 -19.24
CA THR A 406 -7.79 8.71 -20.56
C THR A 406 -8.75 9.90 -20.49
N ASP A 407 -9.79 9.83 -19.65
CA ASP A 407 -10.73 10.94 -19.45
C ASP A 407 -10.03 12.15 -18.83
N GLU A 408 -9.19 11.94 -17.82
CA GLU A 408 -8.44 13.02 -17.19
C GLU A 408 -7.40 13.63 -18.13
N PHE A 409 -6.68 12.78 -18.89
CA PHE A 409 -5.74 13.21 -19.91
C PHE A 409 -6.44 14.10 -20.94
N ASN A 410 -7.58 13.67 -21.48
CA ASN A 410 -8.31 14.44 -22.49
C ASN A 410 -8.94 15.72 -21.93
N ARG A 411 -9.40 15.69 -20.67
CA ARG A 411 -9.89 16.88 -19.99
C ARG A 411 -8.78 17.92 -19.81
N LYS A 412 -7.57 17.48 -19.48
CA LYS A 412 -6.42 18.37 -19.29
C LYS A 412 -5.85 18.87 -20.62
N TYR A 413 -5.77 18.00 -21.62
CA TYR A 413 -5.18 18.26 -22.92
C TYR A 413 -6.26 18.21 -24.02
N PHE A 414 -7.22 19.12 -23.90
CA PHE A 414 -8.33 19.22 -24.84
C PHE A 414 -7.83 19.40 -26.28
N GLY A 415 -8.46 18.71 -27.22
CA GLY A 415 -8.14 18.83 -28.66
C GLY A 415 -7.03 17.91 -29.17
N THR A 416 -6.26 17.24 -28.30
CA THR A 416 -5.20 16.30 -28.73
C THR A 416 -5.71 15.04 -29.41
N ARG A 417 -7.00 14.70 -29.21
CA ARG A 417 -7.67 13.50 -29.74
C ARG A 417 -7.04 12.17 -29.31
N LYS A 418 -6.15 12.18 -28.31
CA LYS A 418 -5.53 10.97 -27.74
C LYS A 418 -6.51 10.29 -26.77
N THR A 419 -7.65 9.82 -27.27
CA THR A 419 -8.70 9.18 -26.46
C THR A 419 -8.52 7.66 -26.33
N ALA A 420 -9.44 6.99 -25.63
CA ALA A 420 -9.33 5.56 -25.37
C ALA A 420 -9.37 4.75 -26.67
N ILE A 421 -10.27 5.07 -27.60
CA ILE A 421 -10.38 4.32 -28.87
C ILE A 421 -9.12 4.45 -29.74
N PRO A 422 -8.58 5.64 -30.05
CA PRO A 422 -7.33 5.76 -30.79
C PRO A 422 -6.17 5.02 -30.13
N ALA A 423 -6.10 5.03 -28.79
CA ALA A 423 -5.09 4.27 -28.06
C ALA A 423 -5.26 2.76 -28.24
N LEU A 424 -6.49 2.24 -28.19
CA LEU A 424 -6.77 0.82 -28.42
C LEU A 424 -6.53 0.41 -29.86
N LEU A 425 -6.84 1.25 -30.85
CA LEU A 425 -6.59 0.97 -32.26
C LEU A 425 -5.09 0.89 -32.62
N LYS A 426 -4.19 1.43 -31.77
CA LYS A 426 -2.74 1.16 -31.89
C LYS A 426 -2.36 -0.26 -31.46
N LEU A 427 -3.20 -0.93 -30.68
CA LEU A 427 -2.91 -2.23 -30.04
C LEU A 427 -3.77 -3.38 -30.57
N TYR A 428 -4.99 -3.07 -31.03
CA TYR A 428 -5.98 -4.02 -31.53
C TYR A 428 -6.39 -3.65 -32.94
N LYS A 429 -6.67 -4.67 -33.77
CA LYS A 429 -7.32 -4.47 -35.07
C LYS A 429 -8.73 -3.92 -34.87
N ALA A 430 -9.19 -3.09 -35.80
CA ALA A 430 -10.49 -2.42 -35.68
C ALA A 430 -11.67 -3.41 -35.63
N ASP A 431 -11.62 -4.50 -36.40
CA ASP A 431 -12.62 -5.55 -36.37
C ASP A 431 -12.63 -6.32 -35.04
N ASP A 432 -11.46 -6.64 -34.50
CA ASP A 432 -11.34 -7.31 -33.21
C ASP A 432 -11.83 -6.42 -32.05
N LEU A 433 -11.47 -5.14 -32.05
CA LEU A 433 -11.97 -4.17 -31.07
C LEU A 433 -13.49 -4.02 -31.16
N ALA A 434 -14.05 -3.93 -32.37
CA ALA A 434 -15.50 -3.84 -32.56
C ALA A 434 -16.20 -5.13 -32.08
N LYS A 435 -15.66 -6.32 -32.37
CA LYS A 435 -16.19 -7.60 -31.84
C LYS A 435 -16.15 -7.63 -30.31
N MET A 436 -15.06 -7.17 -29.70
CA MET A 436 -14.94 -7.10 -28.24
C MET A 436 -16.00 -6.18 -27.63
N ILE A 437 -16.22 -4.99 -28.22
CA ILE A 437 -17.26 -4.06 -27.77
C ILE A 437 -18.65 -4.68 -27.90
N LEU A 438 -18.95 -5.36 -29.01
CA LEU A 438 -20.23 -6.04 -29.22
C LEU A 438 -20.44 -7.24 -28.29
N ALA A 439 -19.38 -7.96 -27.92
CA ALA A 439 -19.47 -9.00 -26.92
C ALA A 439 -19.82 -8.40 -25.54
N GLY A 440 -19.16 -7.30 -25.20
CA GLY A 440 -19.41 -6.56 -23.96
C GLY A 440 -20.82 -5.97 -23.86
N SER A 441 -21.44 -5.59 -24.98
CA SER A 441 -22.79 -5.02 -24.98
C SER A 441 -23.88 -6.05 -24.69
N LYS A 442 -23.60 -7.34 -24.92
CA LYS A 442 -24.50 -8.46 -24.63
C LYS A 442 -24.48 -8.88 -23.16
N ASN A 443 -23.42 -8.54 -22.42
CA ASN A 443 -23.31 -8.87 -21.01
C ASN A 443 -23.81 -7.69 -20.13
N PRO A 444 -24.80 -7.91 -19.24
CA PRO A 444 -25.36 -6.85 -18.40
C PRO A 444 -24.34 -6.05 -17.58
N THR A 445 -23.26 -6.68 -17.09
CA THR A 445 -22.27 -6.01 -16.23
C THR A 445 -21.37 -5.07 -17.03
N THR A 446 -21.07 -5.40 -18.29
CA THR A 446 -20.22 -4.60 -19.16
C THR A 446 -20.98 -3.73 -20.14
N ALA A 447 -22.31 -3.91 -20.26
CA ALA A 447 -23.13 -3.27 -21.29
C ALA A 447 -23.02 -1.74 -21.31
N ARG A 448 -22.99 -1.09 -20.14
CA ARG A 448 -22.87 0.36 -20.04
C ARG A 448 -21.53 0.87 -20.59
N LEU A 449 -20.43 0.23 -20.19
CA LEU A 449 -19.09 0.61 -20.67
C LEU A 449 -18.93 0.27 -22.15
N ALA A 450 -19.42 -0.90 -22.59
CA ALA A 450 -19.44 -1.28 -23.99
C ALA A 450 -20.19 -0.27 -24.85
N LYS A 451 -21.37 0.21 -24.41
CA LYS A 451 -22.11 1.27 -25.10
C LYS A 451 -21.29 2.54 -25.23
N ARG A 452 -20.64 2.97 -24.14
CA ARG A 452 -19.74 4.14 -24.18
C ARG A 452 -18.60 3.94 -25.19
N MET A 453 -17.93 2.79 -25.17
CA MET A 453 -16.84 2.47 -26.09
C MET A 453 -17.33 2.40 -27.55
N TYR A 454 -18.55 1.89 -27.78
CA TYR A 454 -19.20 1.88 -29.07
C TYR A 454 -19.44 3.30 -29.61
N ASP A 455 -20.02 4.17 -28.78
CA ASP A 455 -20.28 5.57 -29.12
C ASP A 455 -18.96 6.32 -29.40
N GLU A 456 -17.90 6.04 -28.62
CA GLU A 456 -16.57 6.60 -28.84
C GLU A 456 -15.91 6.07 -30.13
N LEU A 457 -16.13 4.80 -30.50
CA LEU A 457 -15.60 4.21 -31.73
C LEU A 457 -16.15 4.91 -32.97
N LEU A 458 -17.48 5.07 -33.03
CA LEU A 458 -18.14 5.80 -34.12
C LEU A 458 -17.69 7.27 -34.16
N ARG A 459 -17.52 7.90 -33.00
CA ARG A 459 -17.02 9.27 -32.89
C ARG A 459 -15.59 9.39 -33.40
N SER A 460 -14.72 8.43 -33.07
CA SER A 460 -13.32 8.42 -33.52
C SER A 460 -13.25 8.42 -35.05
N TRP A 461 -13.96 7.51 -35.72
CA TRP A 461 -14.02 7.48 -37.18
C TRP A 461 -14.60 8.78 -37.78
N SER A 462 -15.58 9.38 -37.10
CA SER A 462 -16.17 10.66 -37.54
C SER A 462 -15.18 11.82 -37.44
N VAL A 463 -14.40 11.88 -36.36
CA VAL A 463 -13.43 12.96 -36.09
C VAL A 463 -12.23 12.87 -37.04
N GLU A 464 -11.80 11.66 -37.36
CA GLU A 464 -10.77 11.38 -38.37
C GLU A 464 -11.31 11.50 -39.82
N LYS A 465 -12.61 11.77 -39.99
CA LYS A 465 -13.27 11.92 -41.30
C LYS A 465 -13.04 10.72 -42.23
N LEU A 466 -13.03 9.50 -41.67
CA LEU A 466 -12.81 8.31 -42.47
C LEU A 466 -13.94 8.11 -43.49
N ALA A 467 -13.59 7.75 -44.73
CA ALA A 467 -14.59 7.38 -45.71
C ALA A 467 -15.27 6.05 -45.29
N PRO A 468 -16.58 5.86 -45.53
CA PRO A 468 -17.25 4.60 -45.21
C PRO A 468 -16.59 3.37 -45.85
N GLU A 469 -15.98 3.49 -47.03
CA GLU A 469 -15.24 2.36 -47.63
C GLU A 469 -14.01 1.95 -46.80
N LEU A 470 -13.29 2.91 -46.21
CA LEU A 470 -12.13 2.61 -45.35
C LEU A 470 -12.55 1.93 -44.05
N VAL A 471 -13.68 2.34 -43.46
CA VAL A 471 -14.24 1.68 -42.28
C VAL A 471 -14.74 0.28 -42.64
N PHE A 472 -15.32 0.09 -43.83
CA PHE A 472 -15.73 -1.22 -44.32
C PHE A 472 -14.53 -2.18 -44.44
N ALA A 473 -13.42 -1.69 -44.98
CA ALA A 473 -12.19 -2.44 -45.11
C ALA A 473 -11.55 -2.75 -43.75
N SER A 474 -11.47 -1.77 -42.83
CA SER A 474 -10.85 -1.96 -41.50
C SER A 474 -11.62 -2.93 -40.60
N LEU A 475 -12.93 -3.07 -40.82
CA LEU A 475 -13.79 -4.06 -40.18
C LEU A 475 -13.74 -5.45 -40.87
N ASN A 476 -12.88 -5.62 -41.89
CA ASN A 476 -12.74 -6.85 -42.67
C ASN A 476 -14.05 -7.34 -43.31
N LEU A 477 -15.00 -6.44 -43.57
CA LEU A 477 -16.32 -6.81 -44.10
C LEU A 477 -16.24 -7.37 -45.53
N HIS A 478 -15.22 -7.00 -46.30
CA HIS A 478 -14.95 -7.54 -47.63
C HIS A 478 -14.64 -9.05 -47.63
N LEU A 479 -14.20 -9.62 -46.50
CA LEU A 479 -13.88 -11.04 -46.36
C LEU A 479 -15.11 -11.91 -46.02
N THR A 480 -16.27 -11.30 -45.74
CA THR A 480 -17.48 -12.03 -45.31
C THR A 480 -18.20 -12.74 -46.46
N GLY A 481 -17.92 -12.36 -47.72
CA GLY A 481 -18.57 -12.91 -48.90
C GLY A 481 -20.09 -12.77 -48.83
N ASN A 482 -20.81 -13.84 -49.10
CA ASN A 482 -22.28 -13.85 -49.11
C ASN A 482 -22.91 -13.68 -47.73
N LYS A 483 -22.14 -13.83 -46.64
CA LYS A 483 -22.62 -13.69 -45.26
C LYS A 483 -22.50 -12.27 -44.71
N LEU A 484 -22.25 -11.28 -45.56
CA LEU A 484 -22.07 -9.88 -45.15
C LEU A 484 -23.22 -9.37 -44.27
N LEU A 485 -24.46 -9.56 -44.72
CA LEU A 485 -25.64 -9.03 -44.04
C LEU A 485 -25.93 -9.73 -42.70
N GLU A 486 -25.38 -10.92 -42.50
CA GLU A 486 -25.45 -11.67 -41.23
C GLU A 486 -24.37 -11.21 -40.23
N SER A 487 -23.33 -10.52 -40.70
CA SER A 487 -22.21 -10.11 -39.86
C SER A 487 -22.65 -9.06 -38.84
N PRO A 488 -22.38 -9.25 -37.54
CA PRO A 488 -22.68 -8.23 -36.55
C PRO A 488 -21.85 -6.95 -36.79
N LEU A 489 -20.67 -7.06 -37.41
CA LEU A 489 -19.85 -5.90 -37.79
C LEU A 489 -20.47 -5.08 -38.94
N PHE A 490 -21.29 -5.69 -39.79
CA PHE A 490 -22.03 -4.96 -40.81
C PHE A 490 -22.99 -3.95 -40.17
N THR A 491 -23.61 -4.30 -39.04
CA THR A 491 -24.46 -3.36 -38.29
C THR A 491 -23.68 -2.19 -37.70
N VAL A 492 -22.43 -2.41 -37.28
CA VAL A 492 -21.52 -1.37 -36.78
C VAL A 492 -21.21 -0.37 -37.89
N TRP A 493 -20.78 -0.90 -39.05
CA TRP A 493 -20.51 -0.10 -40.24
C TRP A 493 -21.75 0.65 -40.73
N LEU A 494 -22.92 0.00 -40.76
CA LEU A 494 -24.17 0.61 -41.17
C LEU A 494 -24.53 1.82 -40.28
N LYS A 495 -24.36 1.70 -38.96
CA LYS A 495 -24.59 2.86 -38.06
C LYS A 495 -23.61 3.99 -38.32
N TYR A 496 -22.35 3.67 -38.62
CA TYR A 496 -21.38 4.68 -39.01
C TYR A 496 -21.77 5.36 -40.33
N LEU A 497 -22.17 4.58 -41.33
CA LEU A 497 -22.59 5.06 -42.64
C LEU A 497 -23.76 6.04 -42.54
N ILE A 498 -24.78 5.71 -41.73
CA ILE A 498 -25.92 6.60 -41.46
C ILE A 498 -25.42 7.91 -40.85
N ALA A 499 -24.62 7.83 -39.78
CA ALA A 499 -24.06 9.02 -39.12
C ALA A 499 -23.14 9.86 -40.03
N TYR A 500 -22.47 9.22 -40.99
CA TYR A 500 -21.65 9.89 -42.01
C TYR A 500 -22.54 10.62 -43.04
N SER A 501 -23.58 9.95 -43.53
CA SER A 501 -24.55 10.53 -44.48
C SER A 501 -25.25 11.75 -43.88
N ASP A 502 -25.71 11.66 -42.64
CA ASP A 502 -26.40 12.75 -41.95
C ASP A 502 -25.51 14.01 -41.84
N LYS A 503 -24.20 13.83 -41.71
CA LYS A 503 -23.22 14.93 -41.62
C LYS A 503 -22.75 15.45 -42.98
N ASN A 504 -22.97 14.70 -44.05
CA ASN A 504 -22.52 15.03 -45.40
C ASN A 504 -23.69 14.93 -46.41
N PRO A 505 -24.77 15.70 -46.24
CA PRO A 505 -25.99 15.56 -47.03
C PRO A 505 -25.79 15.86 -48.53
N THR A 506 -24.72 16.56 -48.89
CA THR A 506 -24.35 16.87 -50.27
C THR A 506 -23.63 15.72 -50.97
N VAL A 507 -23.12 14.73 -50.22
CA VAL A 507 -22.49 13.53 -50.76
C VAL A 507 -23.56 12.44 -50.79
N ASN A 508 -23.97 12.00 -51.99
CA ASN A 508 -24.97 10.94 -52.15
C ASN A 508 -24.40 9.57 -51.73
N VAL A 509 -24.30 9.35 -50.42
CA VAL A 509 -23.81 8.12 -49.82
C VAL A 509 -24.99 7.33 -49.29
N SER A 510 -25.46 6.35 -50.08
CA SER A 510 -26.50 5.43 -49.66
C SER A 510 -25.90 4.05 -49.35
N LEU A 511 -26.63 3.23 -48.59
CA LEU A 511 -26.24 1.84 -48.36
C LEU A 511 -26.03 1.09 -49.70
N LEU A 512 -26.96 1.26 -50.64
CA LEU A 512 -26.88 0.61 -51.93
C LEU A 512 -25.67 1.08 -52.74
N SER A 513 -25.41 2.39 -52.81
CA SER A 513 -24.26 2.91 -53.58
C SER A 513 -22.93 2.44 -52.99
N GLN A 514 -22.82 2.37 -51.66
CA GLN A 514 -21.64 1.84 -50.98
C GLN A 514 -21.46 0.33 -51.22
N LEU A 515 -22.54 -0.46 -51.22
CA LEU A 515 -22.46 -1.88 -51.54
C LEU A 515 -22.08 -2.11 -53.02
N GLU A 516 -22.61 -1.32 -53.95
CA GLU A 516 -22.23 -1.37 -55.38
C GLU A 516 -20.79 -0.91 -55.63
N ASN A 517 -20.26 -0.04 -54.76
CA ASN A 517 -18.85 0.33 -54.78
C ASN A 517 -17.95 -0.83 -54.34
N ASN A 518 -18.33 -1.54 -53.28
CA ASN A 518 -17.53 -2.62 -52.72
C ASN A 518 -17.71 -3.97 -53.46
N TYR A 519 -18.87 -4.22 -54.06
CA TYR A 519 -19.21 -5.49 -54.74
C TYR A 519 -19.54 -5.26 -56.22
N LYS A 520 -18.50 -5.34 -57.06
CA LYS A 520 -18.61 -5.15 -58.52
C LYS A 520 -19.19 -6.37 -59.24
N GLY A 521 -19.74 -6.12 -60.44
CA GLY A 521 -20.30 -7.15 -61.31
C GLY A 521 -21.54 -7.81 -60.72
N ASP A 522 -21.59 -9.14 -60.81
CA ASP A 522 -22.68 -9.97 -60.30
C ASP A 522 -22.55 -10.34 -58.81
N ARG A 523 -21.42 -9.98 -58.17
CA ARG A 523 -21.13 -10.33 -56.78
C ARG A 523 -22.16 -9.79 -55.80
N LEU A 524 -22.62 -8.55 -55.99
CA LEU A 524 -23.67 -7.97 -55.15
C LEU A 524 -25.00 -8.72 -55.32
N SER A 525 -25.34 -9.11 -56.55
CA SER A 525 -26.57 -9.87 -56.83
C SER A 525 -26.52 -11.24 -56.17
N LYS A 526 -25.39 -11.95 -56.29
CA LYS A 526 -25.17 -13.24 -55.61
C LYS A 526 -25.31 -13.12 -54.10
N LEU A 527 -24.74 -12.08 -53.50
CA LEU A 527 -24.83 -11.80 -52.07
C LEU A 527 -26.28 -11.52 -51.64
N LEU A 528 -26.99 -10.63 -52.34
CA LEU A 528 -28.36 -10.26 -51.97
C LEU A 528 -29.35 -11.41 -52.18
N ILE A 529 -29.19 -12.20 -53.24
CA ILE A 529 -30.04 -13.38 -53.48
C ILE A 529 -29.80 -14.43 -52.39
N ALA A 530 -28.54 -14.73 -52.05
CA ALA A 530 -28.24 -15.65 -50.95
C ALA A 530 -28.80 -15.14 -49.60
N ALA A 531 -28.79 -13.82 -49.38
CA ALA A 531 -29.36 -13.21 -48.18
C ALA A 531 -30.90 -13.19 -48.16
N GLU A 532 -31.58 -13.43 -49.28
CA GLU A 532 -33.04 -13.60 -49.33
C GLU A 532 -33.47 -14.94 -48.71
N ASP A 533 -32.62 -15.95 -48.82
CA ASP A 533 -32.85 -17.29 -48.27
C ASP A 533 -32.68 -17.35 -46.75
N VAL A 534 -32.00 -16.37 -46.15
CA VAL A 534 -31.76 -16.29 -44.71
C VAL A 534 -32.83 -15.41 -44.03
N PRO A 535 -33.63 -15.93 -43.08
CA PRO A 535 -34.76 -15.19 -42.49
C PRO A 535 -34.39 -13.84 -41.86
N SER A 536 -33.23 -13.73 -41.22
CA SER A 536 -32.78 -12.50 -40.54
C SER A 536 -32.39 -11.37 -41.51
N THR A 537 -32.02 -11.70 -42.75
CA THR A 537 -31.56 -10.74 -43.77
C THR A 537 -32.55 -10.55 -44.92
N LYS A 538 -33.53 -11.45 -45.05
CA LYS A 538 -34.49 -11.50 -46.17
C LYS A 538 -35.15 -10.18 -46.51
N ARG A 539 -35.63 -9.45 -45.50
CA ARG A 539 -36.30 -8.16 -45.72
C ARG A 539 -35.34 -7.14 -46.34
N LEU A 540 -34.18 -6.94 -45.72
CA LEU A 540 -33.18 -5.98 -46.21
C LEU A 540 -32.67 -6.37 -47.61
N ALA A 541 -32.48 -7.66 -47.86
CA ALA A 541 -32.08 -8.16 -49.17
C ALA A 541 -33.11 -7.83 -50.25
N LYS A 542 -34.40 -8.09 -50.00
CA LYS A 542 -35.50 -7.74 -50.92
C LYS A 542 -35.60 -6.24 -51.18
N ASP A 543 -35.45 -5.44 -50.13
CA ASP A 543 -35.52 -3.97 -50.23
C ASP A 543 -34.36 -3.45 -51.10
N LEU A 544 -33.14 -3.96 -50.89
CA LEU A 544 -31.96 -3.59 -51.68
C LEU A 544 -32.05 -4.06 -53.14
N ILE A 545 -32.55 -5.28 -53.40
CA ILE A 545 -32.81 -5.77 -54.76
C ILE A 545 -33.83 -4.87 -55.47
N SER A 546 -34.93 -4.54 -54.79
CA SER A 546 -36.00 -3.70 -55.37
C SER A 546 -35.48 -2.30 -55.70
N GLN A 547 -34.79 -1.64 -54.77
CA GLN A 547 -34.17 -0.33 -55.00
C GLN A 547 -33.20 -0.35 -56.18
N ARG A 548 -32.42 -1.43 -56.32
CA ARG A 548 -31.45 -1.58 -57.42
C ARG A 548 -32.14 -1.73 -58.77
N LEU A 549 -33.19 -2.56 -58.84
CA LEU A 549 -33.98 -2.74 -60.05
C LEU A 549 -34.69 -1.44 -60.46
N GLU A 550 -35.26 -0.72 -59.51
CA GLU A 550 -35.90 0.58 -59.74
C GLU A 550 -34.88 1.63 -60.21
N GLY A 551 -33.70 1.68 -59.60
CA GLY A 551 -32.62 2.59 -60.00
C GLY A 551 -32.10 2.31 -61.41
N TRP A 552 -31.90 1.03 -61.76
CA TRP A 552 -31.55 0.62 -63.13
C TRP A 552 -32.65 0.95 -64.14
N LEU A 553 -33.91 0.84 -63.74
CA LEU A 553 -35.04 1.13 -64.60
C LEU A 553 -35.16 2.64 -64.86
N SER A 554 -34.96 3.45 -63.81
CA SER A 554 -34.99 4.91 -63.86
C SER A 554 -33.86 5.50 -64.70
N SER A 555 -32.69 4.88 -64.64
CA SER A 555 -31.52 5.22 -65.47
C SER A 555 -31.54 4.61 -66.87
N ARG A 556 -32.61 3.88 -67.24
CA ARG A 556 -32.77 3.19 -68.53
C ARG A 556 -31.57 2.29 -68.88
N LYS A 557 -31.03 1.59 -67.90
CA LYS A 557 -29.87 0.70 -68.06
C LYS A 557 -30.19 -0.45 -69.01
N ASP A 558 -29.23 -0.83 -69.88
CA ASP A 558 -29.46 -1.83 -70.92
C ASP A 558 -29.82 -3.20 -70.30
N PRO A 559 -30.95 -3.82 -70.67
CA PRO A 559 -31.28 -5.19 -70.25
C PRO A 559 -30.15 -6.19 -70.47
N VAL A 560 -29.32 -6.06 -71.51
CA VAL A 560 -28.18 -6.95 -71.71
C VAL A 560 -27.19 -6.82 -70.55
N GLU A 561 -26.86 -5.60 -70.13
CA GLU A 561 -25.98 -5.38 -68.98
C GLU A 561 -26.60 -5.92 -67.69
N ILE A 562 -27.92 -5.73 -67.50
CA ILE A 562 -28.63 -6.23 -66.32
C ILE A 562 -28.61 -7.77 -66.26
N PHE A 563 -28.66 -8.46 -67.40
CA PHE A 563 -28.52 -9.92 -67.46
C PHE A 563 -27.19 -10.40 -66.85
N TYR A 564 -26.08 -9.70 -67.14
CA TYR A 564 -24.78 -10.01 -66.54
C TYR A 564 -24.71 -9.56 -65.08
N LEU A 565 -25.21 -8.37 -64.74
CA LEU A 565 -25.19 -7.86 -63.37
C LEU A 565 -26.04 -8.68 -62.41
N LEU A 566 -27.12 -9.32 -62.86
CA LEU A 566 -27.91 -10.26 -62.05
C LEU A 566 -27.27 -11.66 -61.98
N GLY A 567 -26.26 -11.96 -62.79
CA GLY A 567 -25.62 -13.27 -62.83
C GLY A 567 -26.51 -14.35 -63.42
N VAL A 568 -27.34 -14.02 -64.41
CA VAL A 568 -28.31 -14.96 -65.03
C VAL A 568 -27.63 -16.06 -65.83
N GLN A 569 -26.38 -15.84 -66.26
CA GLN A 569 -25.59 -16.79 -67.04
C GLN A 569 -25.48 -18.14 -66.33
N GLY A 570 -25.88 -19.21 -67.02
CA GLY A 570 -25.82 -20.57 -66.48
C GLY A 570 -26.86 -20.88 -65.40
N THR A 571 -27.82 -19.98 -65.14
CA THR A 571 -28.90 -20.22 -64.16
C THR A 571 -30.13 -20.88 -64.81
N PRO A 572 -30.88 -21.72 -64.07
CA PRO A 572 -32.14 -22.28 -64.55
C PRO A 572 -33.17 -21.20 -64.91
N LYS A 573 -34.09 -21.51 -65.84
CA LYS A 573 -35.17 -20.58 -66.27
C LYS A 573 -36.23 -20.31 -65.19
N ASP A 574 -36.20 -21.06 -64.11
CA ASP A 574 -37.00 -20.88 -62.89
C ASP A 574 -36.15 -20.33 -61.72
N GLY A 575 -34.85 -20.11 -61.93
CA GLY A 575 -33.95 -19.56 -60.93
C GLY A 575 -34.22 -18.08 -60.62
N VAL A 576 -33.95 -17.68 -59.37
CA VAL A 576 -34.18 -16.31 -58.88
C VAL A 576 -33.54 -15.24 -59.77
N PRO A 577 -32.26 -15.35 -60.21
CA PRO A 577 -31.66 -14.38 -61.14
C PRO A 577 -32.46 -14.19 -62.43
N TYR A 578 -32.91 -15.30 -63.03
CA TYR A 578 -33.64 -15.30 -64.29
C TYR A 578 -35.04 -14.67 -64.13
N LEU A 579 -35.76 -14.99 -63.05
CA LEU A 579 -37.06 -14.40 -62.75
C LEU A 579 -36.98 -12.88 -62.51
N LEU A 580 -35.96 -12.42 -61.77
CA LEU A 580 -35.70 -11.00 -61.57
C LEU A 580 -35.40 -10.28 -62.89
N TYR A 581 -34.60 -10.89 -63.76
CA TYR A 581 -34.30 -10.36 -65.10
C TYR A 581 -35.55 -10.25 -65.98
N GLN A 582 -36.40 -11.28 -66.01
CA GLN A 582 -37.65 -11.23 -66.76
C GLN A 582 -38.55 -10.08 -66.29
N LYS A 583 -38.68 -9.90 -64.97
CA LYS A 583 -39.45 -8.80 -64.39
C LYS A 583 -38.89 -7.44 -64.79
N TYR A 584 -37.57 -7.27 -64.72
CA TYR A 584 -36.90 -6.04 -65.16
C TYR A 584 -37.11 -5.76 -66.66
N ASN A 585 -36.87 -6.74 -67.53
CA ASN A 585 -36.98 -6.58 -68.98
C ASN A 585 -38.42 -6.26 -69.40
N ALA A 586 -39.41 -6.89 -68.75
CA ALA A 586 -40.82 -6.57 -68.97
C ALA A 586 -41.16 -5.12 -68.57
N ALA A 587 -40.66 -4.66 -67.41
CA ALA A 587 -40.84 -3.27 -66.98
C ALA A 587 -40.12 -2.27 -67.91
N PHE A 588 -38.89 -2.59 -68.34
CA PHE A 588 -38.10 -1.75 -69.24
C PHE A 588 -38.77 -1.56 -70.61
N LYS A 589 -39.36 -2.63 -71.18
CA LYS A 589 -40.12 -2.55 -72.44
C LYS A 589 -41.35 -1.63 -72.33
N ARG A 590 -41.96 -1.53 -71.14
CA ARG A 590 -43.11 -0.65 -70.89
C ARG A 590 -42.74 0.83 -70.83
N LEU A 591 -41.47 1.16 -70.55
CA LEU A 591 -40.95 2.54 -70.59
C LEU A 591 -40.54 3.03 -71.98
N LYS A 592 -40.45 2.12 -72.96
CA LYS A 592 -40.14 2.44 -74.37
C LYS A 592 -41.39 2.72 -75.21
N LYS A 593 -42.58 2.45 -74.66
CA LYS A 593 -43.85 3.00 -75.15
C LYS A 593 -44.11 4.30 -74.42
#